data_AF-A0A3N8FJX6-F1
#
_entry.id   AF-A0A3N8FJX6-F1
#
_cell.length_a   1.000
_cell.length_b   1.000
_cell.length_c   1.000
_cell.angle_alpha   90.00
_cell.angle_beta   90.00
_cell.angle_gamma   90.00
#
_symmetry.space_group_name_H-M   'P 1'
#
loop_
_entity.id
_entity.type
_entity.pdbx_description
1 polymer ?
#
loop_
_entity_poly.entity_id
_entity_poly.type
_entity_poly.pdbx_seq_one_letter_code
_entity_poly.pdbx_strand_id
1 'polypeptide(L)'
;LVGSSGAILSYIMCRAMNRNFISVIAGGFGSGAGAPAAAGGAAQPAGEAVAVSAMETAELLRDAKRVIIVPGYGMAVAQAQHTVHELTKALREKGVDVRFAIHPVAGRMPGHMNV
;
A
#
# COMPACT_ATOMS: atom_id res chain seq x y z
N LEU A 1 18.42 -23.93 5.20
CA LEU A 1 17.40 -23.19 5.99
C LEU A 1 17.33 -21.71 5.59
N VAL A 2 18.41 -20.93 5.70
CA VAL A 2 18.38 -19.50 5.34
C VAL A 2 18.11 -19.26 3.84
N GLY A 3 18.76 -20.02 2.95
CA GLY A 3 18.56 -19.89 1.50
C GLY A 3 17.14 -20.23 1.02
N SER A 4 16.53 -21.28 1.59
CA SER A 4 15.15 -21.66 1.29
C SER A 4 14.15 -20.59 1.74
N SER A 5 14.36 -19.97 2.91
CA SER A 5 13.52 -18.88 3.40
C SER A 5 13.61 -17.65 2.51
N GLY A 6 14.82 -17.27 2.07
CA GLY A 6 15.02 -16.18 1.12
C GLY A 6 14.29 -16.41 -0.20
N ALA A 7 14.44 -17.61 -0.77
CA ALA A 7 13.77 -17.98 -2.02
C ALA A 7 12.23 -17.94 -1.91
N ILE A 8 11.66 -18.47 -0.82
CA ILE A 8 10.21 -18.43 -0.58
C ILE A 8 9.72 -16.98 -0.44
N LEU A 9 10.45 -16.15 0.32
CA LEU A 9 10.08 -14.75 0.51
C LEU A 9 10.10 -13.98 -0.81
N SER A 10 11.14 -14.15 -1.62
CA SER A 10 11.21 -13.52 -2.94
C SER A 10 10.10 -14.00 -3.88
N TYR A 11 9.72 -15.28 -3.84
CA TYR A 11 8.59 -15.80 -4.61
C TYR A 11 7.27 -15.14 -4.22
N ILE A 12 7.00 -15.01 -2.91
CA ILE A 12 5.78 -14.35 -2.40
C ILE A 12 5.73 -12.88 -2.83
N MET A 13 6.86 -12.16 -2.75
CA MET A 13 6.93 -10.77 -3.21
C MET A 13 6.65 -10.63 -4.72
N CYS A 14 7.23 -11.52 -5.54
CA CYS A 14 7.00 -11.52 -6.98
C CYS A 14 5.53 -11.76 -7.31
N ARG A 15 4.92 -12.76 -6.65
CA ARG A 15 3.49 -13.08 -6.81
C ARG A 15 2.61 -11.90 -6.40
N ALA A 16 2.94 -11.20 -5.32
CA ALA A 16 2.21 -10.01 -4.87
C ALA A 16 2.31 -8.82 -5.84
N MET A 17 3.37 -8.73 -6.65
CA MET A 17 3.51 -7.75 -7.73
C MET A 17 2.89 -8.20 -9.05
N ASN A 18 2.31 -9.40 -9.11
CA ASN A 18 1.90 -10.05 -10.36
C ASN A 18 3.05 -10.12 -11.40
N ARG A 19 4.28 -10.38 -10.93
CA ARG A 19 5.47 -10.54 -11.78
C ARG A 19 6.08 -11.92 -11.53
N ASN A 20 6.63 -12.53 -12.58
CA ASN A 20 7.35 -13.79 -12.42
C ASN A 20 8.77 -13.53 -11.87
N PHE A 21 9.29 -14.47 -11.08
CA PHE A 21 10.58 -14.35 -10.39
C PHE A 21 11.76 -14.15 -11.36
N ILE A 22 11.78 -14.89 -12.48
CA ILE A 22 12.85 -14.82 -13.48
C ILE A 22 12.90 -13.43 -14.14
N SER A 23 11.76 -12.85 -14.49
CA SER A 23 11.65 -11.52 -15.09
C SER A 23 12.09 -10.41 -14.15
N VAL A 24 11.89 -10.57 -12.83
CA VAL A 24 12.37 -9.59 -11.85
C VAL A 24 13.91 -9.62 -11.77
N ILE A 25 14.53 -10.81 -11.79
CA ILE A 25 16.00 -10.95 -11.71
C ILE A 25 16.68 -10.62 -13.05
N ALA A 26 16.11 -11.06 -14.17
CA ALA A 26 16.67 -10.86 -15.52
C ALA A 26 16.41 -9.46 -16.09
N GLY A 27 15.79 -8.55 -15.33
CA GLY A 27 15.52 -7.18 -15.78
C GLY A 27 14.44 -7.07 -16.86
N GLY A 28 13.49 -8.00 -16.92
CA GLY A 28 12.40 -7.99 -17.90
C GLY A 28 11.49 -6.76 -17.74
N PHE A 29 11.34 -5.99 -18.82
CA PHE A 29 10.33 -4.94 -18.95
C PHE A 29 8.92 -5.55 -19.00
N GLY A 30 8.02 -5.04 -18.17
CA GLY A 30 6.61 -5.45 -18.15
C GLY A 30 6.31 -6.61 -17.19
N SER A 31 5.13 -6.57 -16.56
CA SER A 31 4.54 -7.74 -15.94
C SER A 31 4.32 -8.79 -17.04
N GLY A 32 4.47 -10.08 -16.72
CA GLY A 32 4.12 -11.18 -17.64
C GLY A 32 2.62 -11.30 -17.91
N ALA A 33 1.84 -10.25 -17.65
CA ALA A 33 0.52 -10.10 -18.22
C ALA A 33 0.68 -9.99 -19.74
N GLY A 34 -0.19 -10.65 -20.49
CA GLY A 34 -0.13 -10.72 -21.95
C GLY A 34 0.04 -9.36 -22.63
N ALA A 35 0.37 -9.42 -23.93
CA ALA A 35 0.63 -8.30 -24.84
C ALA A 35 0.00 -6.99 -24.36
N PRO A 36 0.77 -5.86 -24.38
CA PRO A 36 0.23 -4.56 -23.98
C PRO A 36 -1.13 -4.40 -24.65
N ALA A 37 -2.17 -4.15 -23.84
CA ALA A 37 -3.50 -3.91 -24.37
C ALA A 37 -3.33 -2.95 -25.55
N ALA A 38 -3.83 -3.36 -26.72
CA ALA A 38 -3.76 -2.58 -27.94
C ALA A 38 -4.09 -1.12 -27.61
N ALA A 39 -3.38 -0.18 -28.22
CA ALA A 39 -3.35 1.26 -27.90
C ALA A 39 -4.69 2.01 -28.13
N GLY A 40 -5.80 1.45 -27.64
CA GLY A 40 -7.17 1.96 -27.73
C GLY A 40 -8.01 1.64 -26.50
N GLY A 41 -7.41 1.33 -25.34
CA GLY A 41 -8.19 0.95 -24.14
C GLY A 41 -7.59 1.33 -22.79
N ALA A 42 -6.53 2.13 -22.72
CA ALA A 42 -6.20 2.81 -21.47
C ALA A 42 -7.27 3.88 -21.28
N ALA A 43 -8.29 3.59 -20.45
CA ALA A 43 -9.28 4.58 -20.07
C ALA A 43 -8.54 5.84 -19.64
N GLN A 44 -8.78 6.96 -20.33
CA GLN A 44 -8.29 8.25 -19.86
C GLN A 44 -8.66 8.39 -18.38
N PRO A 45 -7.80 9.03 -17.55
CA PRO A 45 -8.13 9.28 -16.15
C PRO A 45 -9.54 9.87 -16.09
N ALA A 46 -10.47 9.10 -15.54
CA ALA A 46 -11.87 9.47 -15.50
C ALA A 46 -12.08 10.31 -14.24
N GLY A 47 -12.32 11.61 -14.44
CA GLY A 47 -12.64 12.58 -13.39
C GLY A 47 -11.50 13.53 -13.01
N GLU A 48 -11.86 14.56 -12.26
CA GLU A 48 -10.94 15.56 -11.70
C GLU A 48 -10.59 15.22 -10.26
N ALA A 49 -9.35 15.53 -9.85
CA ALA A 49 -8.93 15.38 -8.47
C ALA A 49 -9.59 16.44 -7.59
N VAL A 50 -10.34 16.01 -6.56
CA VAL A 50 -10.92 16.90 -5.57
C VAL A 50 -9.94 17.10 -4.43
N ALA A 51 -9.48 18.33 -4.24
CA ALA A 51 -8.63 18.69 -3.12
C ALA A 51 -9.45 18.73 -1.82
N VAL A 52 -8.85 18.29 -0.71
CA VAL A 52 -9.42 18.37 0.63
C VAL A 52 -8.36 18.86 1.59
N SER A 53 -8.74 19.73 2.54
CA SER A 53 -7.84 20.21 3.58
C SER A 53 -7.70 19.20 4.73
N ALA A 54 -6.67 19.41 5.56
CA ALA A 54 -6.47 18.60 6.76
C ALA A 54 -7.63 18.74 7.76
N MET A 55 -8.23 19.93 7.86
CA MET A 55 -9.34 20.20 8.77
C MET A 55 -10.61 19.48 8.33
N GLU A 56 -10.97 19.57 7.05
CA GLU A 56 -12.11 18.83 6.48
C GLU A 56 -11.92 17.31 6.65
N THR A 57 -10.70 16.81 6.42
CA THR A 57 -10.38 15.39 6.65
C THR A 57 -10.58 14.98 8.11
N ALA A 58 -10.21 15.84 9.05
CA ALA A 58 -10.39 15.57 10.49
C ALA A 58 -11.86 15.54 10.89
N GLU A 59 -12.72 16.36 10.28
CA GLU A 59 -14.18 16.32 10.47
C GLU A 59 -14.75 15.01 9.92
N LEU A 60 -14.39 14.65 8.69
CA LEU A 60 -14.80 13.37 8.09
C LEU A 60 -14.41 12.15 8.94
N LEU A 61 -13.20 12.16 9.51
CA LEU A 61 -12.74 11.08 10.38
C LEU A 61 -13.47 11.04 11.73
N ARG A 62 -13.94 12.19 12.23
CA ARG A 62 -14.65 12.29 13.51
C ARG A 62 -16.07 11.72 13.41
N ASP A 63 -16.70 11.85 12.25
CA ASP A 63 -18.04 11.33 11.96
C ASP A 63 -18.03 9.86 11.49
N ALA A 64 -16.86 9.33 11.12
CA ALA A 64 -16.72 7.97 10.64
C ALA A 64 -16.90 6.93 11.76
N LYS A 65 -17.67 5.86 11.49
CA LYS A 65 -17.80 4.71 12.39
C LYS A 65 -16.66 3.69 12.23
N ARG A 66 -16.10 3.61 11.02
CA ARG A 66 -15.08 2.63 10.61
C ARG A 66 -14.08 3.31 9.70
N VAL A 67 -12.79 3.11 9.97
CA VAL A 67 -11.68 3.71 9.21
C VAL A 67 -10.68 2.62 8.86
N ILE A 68 -10.24 2.59 7.61
CA ILE A 68 -9.14 1.72 7.15
C ILE A 68 -7.97 2.60 6.75
N ILE A 69 -6.83 2.41 7.41
CA ILE A 69 -5.57 3.09 7.09
C ILE A 69 -4.74 2.17 6.21
N VAL A 70 -4.31 2.66 5.05
CA VAL A 70 -3.45 1.94 4.10
C VAL A 70 -2.06 2.57 4.13
N PRO A 71 -1.13 2.08 4.96
CA PRO A 71 0.21 2.64 5.03
C PRO A 71 1.01 2.28 3.78
N GLY A 72 1.92 3.18 3.40
CA GLY A 72 2.82 3.00 2.26
C GLY A 72 4.19 3.60 2.52
N TYR A 73 5.09 3.50 1.55
CA TYR A 73 6.48 3.95 1.70
C TYR A 73 6.61 5.43 2.10
N GLY A 74 5.69 6.30 1.64
CA GLY A 74 5.67 7.71 2.03
C GLY A 74 5.57 7.94 3.54
N MET A 75 4.85 7.07 4.27
CA MET A 75 4.78 7.13 5.73
C MET A 75 6.14 6.90 6.39
N ALA A 76 6.90 5.93 5.89
CA ALA A 76 8.24 5.63 6.40
C ALA A 76 9.25 6.75 6.05
N VAL A 77 9.19 7.30 4.83
CA VAL A 77 10.08 8.42 4.46
C VAL A 77 9.82 9.66 5.32
N ALA A 78 8.54 9.95 5.60
CA ALA A 78 8.14 11.08 6.43
C ALA A 78 8.31 10.83 7.94
N GLN A 79 8.69 9.62 8.36
CA GLN A 79 8.76 9.21 9.77
C GLN A 79 7.42 9.43 10.52
N ALA A 80 6.31 9.19 9.83
CA ALA A 80 4.97 9.51 10.32
C ALA A 80 4.33 8.41 11.18
N GLN A 81 5.03 7.30 11.46
CA GLN A 81 4.48 6.16 12.20
C GLN A 81 3.93 6.53 13.58
N HIS A 82 4.60 7.44 14.31
CA HIS A 82 4.14 7.90 15.61
C HIS A 82 2.89 8.78 15.50
N THR A 83 2.84 9.67 14.50
CA THR A 83 1.66 10.50 14.25
C THR A 83 0.44 9.66 13.86
N VAL A 84 0.62 8.63 13.03
CA VAL A 84 -0.46 7.69 12.66
C VAL A 84 -0.92 6.87 13.87
N HIS A 85 0.00 6.51 14.78
CA HIS A 85 -0.34 5.85 16.04
C HIS A 85 -1.22 6.74 16.92
N GLU A 86 -0.82 7.99 17.15
CA GLU A 86 -1.60 8.94 17.96
C GLU A 86 -2.98 9.22 17.34
N LEU A 87 -3.05 9.38 16.01
CA LEU A 87 -4.34 9.53 15.30
C LEU A 87 -5.23 8.29 15.51
N THR A 88 -4.67 7.10 15.36
CA THR A 88 -5.41 5.84 15.54
C THR A 88 -5.93 5.70 16.96
N LYS A 89 -5.11 6.06 17.96
CA LYS A 89 -5.48 6.05 19.37
C LYS A 89 -6.65 7.02 19.62
N ALA A 90 -6.53 8.26 19.17
CA ALA A 90 -7.57 9.27 19.34
C ALA A 90 -8.91 8.88 18.68
N LEU A 91 -8.88 8.20 17.53
CA LEU A 91 -10.08 7.68 16.87
C LEU A 91 -10.70 6.51 17.64
N ARG A 92 -9.88 5.57 18.12
CA ARG A 92 -10.35 4.41 18.89
C ARG A 92 -10.94 4.81 20.25
N GLU A 93 -10.37 5.82 20.91
CA GLU A 93 -10.94 6.40 22.15
C GLU A 93 -12.35 6.98 21.94
N LYS A 94 -12.65 7.43 20.71
CA LYS A 94 -13.99 7.89 20.31
C LYS A 94 -14.91 6.75 19.84
N GLY A 95 -14.48 5.49 19.95
CA GLY A 95 -15.27 4.32 19.56
C GLY A 95 -15.25 3.99 18.07
N VAL A 96 -14.35 4.60 17.28
CA VAL A 96 -14.20 4.30 15.85
C VAL A 96 -13.44 2.99 15.67
N ASP A 97 -13.96 2.08 14.84
CA ASP A 97 -13.25 0.85 14.47
C ASP A 97 -12.19 1.15 13.41
N VAL A 98 -10.93 1.26 13.85
CA VAL A 98 -9.77 1.55 13.01
C VAL A 98 -8.97 0.28 12.72
N ARG A 99 -8.83 -0.05 11.43
CA ARG A 99 -8.08 -1.21 10.92
C ARG A 99 -6.98 -0.78 9.94
N PHE A 100 -5.96 -1.62 9.80
CA PHE A 100 -4.87 -1.38 8.85
C PHE A 100 -4.95 -2.40 7.70
N ALA A 101 -4.85 -1.91 6.47
CA ALA A 101 -4.76 -2.75 5.28
C ALA A 101 -3.35 -2.61 4.68
N ILE A 102 -2.50 -3.60 4.98
CA ILE A 102 -1.08 -3.59 4.58
C ILE A 102 -0.93 -4.42 3.30
N HIS A 103 -0.49 -3.79 2.22
CA HIS A 103 -0.13 -4.52 1.02
C HIS A 103 1.16 -5.34 1.26
N PRO A 104 1.29 -6.60 0.79
CA PRO A 104 2.46 -7.44 1.07
C PRO A 104 3.81 -6.87 0.62
N VAL A 105 3.80 -5.97 -0.36
CA VAL A 105 4.99 -5.26 -0.86
C VAL A 105 4.98 -3.76 -0.52
N ALA A 106 4.17 -3.33 0.46
CA ALA A 106 4.22 -1.94 0.94
C ALA A 106 5.55 -1.65 1.64
N GLY A 107 6.17 -0.51 1.30
CA GLY A 107 7.47 -0.10 1.84
C GLY A 107 8.64 -0.49 0.93
N ARG A 108 9.79 -0.77 1.54
CA ARG A 108 11.01 -1.21 0.84
C ARG A 108 11.62 -2.52 1.32
N MET A 109 11.03 -3.14 2.33
CA MET A 109 11.45 -4.44 2.85
C MET A 109 10.22 -5.30 3.12
N PRO A 110 10.32 -6.63 3.07
CA PRO A 110 9.22 -7.50 3.47
C PRO A 110 8.78 -7.20 4.89
N GLY A 111 7.48 -6.98 5.09
CA GLY A 111 6.92 -6.64 6.40
C GLY A 111 7.29 -5.25 6.92
N HIS A 112 7.82 -4.35 6.10
CA HIS A 112 8.27 -3.02 6.54
C HIS A 112 7.16 -2.24 7.28
N MET A 113 5.89 -2.35 6.86
CA MET A 113 4.79 -1.65 7.53
C MET A 113 4.25 -2.34 8.79
N ASN A 114 4.78 -3.52 9.14
CA ASN A 114 4.39 -4.27 10.35
C ASN A 114 5.33 -3.99 11.54
N VAL A 115 6.49 -3.40 11.27
CA VAL A 115 7.56 -3.11 12.24
C VAL A 115 7.56 -1.62 12.53
#